data_AF-A0A7C5GHW7-F1
#
_entry.id   AF-A0A7C5GHW7-F1
#
_cell.length_a   1.000
_cell.length_b   1.000
_cell.length_c   1.000
_cell.angle_alpha   90.00
_cell.angle_beta   90.00
_cell.angle_gamma   90.00
#
_symmetry.space_group_name_H-M   'P 1'
#
loop_
_entity.id
_entity.type
_entity.pdbx_description
1 polymer ?
#
loop_
_entity_poly.entity_id
_entity_poly.type
_entity_poly.pdbx_seq_one_letter_code
_entity_poly.pdbx_strand_id
1 'polypeptide(L)'
;MNRDWAWQTQIESEQRMVLYHDWMPHIHADLHEQYFQNPYYFAPAAEPMHPYINQWQRDFQIEIGKNHAKYFDQNSWLYFTREVFDLFYPSYGDTYPTFNGSIGMTYEQAGHSMAGRAILLPNMDTLTLADRIEHHKTTSLSTVEIASKNMVRIVHNFETYFNTAQNTAKGDYKAYVIKYTNNKDRMKALCQLLDKNKISYGVASSPMAVNAFDYNNLTDVKLKIESQDLVISAAQPMGVLTQVLFDPNTVLSDSLTYDITAWALPSAYGLEAYASTDPIKIKNGYDFSIFKKKEFQIQHPYAYLCKWGAMADAQFLAALQKQNIKVRVASALFTLEGASYPAGTIVITRADNRKRTDFDKKVQSLAKAHQRALISVTSGFSDSGIDLGSEKIKLLNHPKVAVLSGEKTNPSSFGFVWYYFEHDLNYPVDIFRKEVSHIDLNDYNVLVIPEGRFYFSFNEREKIKSWVRKGGTLIALGSANREFADQEGFALQKKKADEKNSKKEEQLSPYDTHQRTTLEDANPGAIFKVRMDTTHPLAYGMAKEY
;
A
#
# COMPACT_ATOMS: atom_id res chain seq x y z
N MET A 1 -0.28 7.42 8.89
CA MET A 1 -0.13 7.04 10.31
C MET A 1 -1.28 6.16 10.81
N ASN A 2 -2.52 6.66 10.96
CA ASN A 2 -3.58 5.81 11.54
C ASN A 2 -4.14 4.69 10.62
N ARG A 3 -3.76 4.65 9.33
CA ARG A 3 -4.08 3.52 8.42
C ARG A 3 -2.91 2.56 8.23
N ASP A 4 -1.83 2.77 8.96
CA ASP A 4 -0.51 2.17 8.69
C ASP A 4 -0.07 1.20 9.80
N TRP A 5 -1.01 0.67 10.59
CA TRP A 5 -0.71 -0.26 11.68
C TRP A 5 -0.30 -1.64 11.17
N ALA A 6 -1.03 -2.18 10.20
CA ALA A 6 -0.67 -3.45 9.55
C ALA A 6 0.48 -3.26 8.55
N TRP A 7 0.44 -2.18 7.76
CA TRP A 7 1.34 -2.00 6.61
C TRP A 7 2.74 -1.50 6.98
N GLN A 8 2.83 -0.68 8.03
CA GLN A 8 4.09 -0.16 8.56
C GLN A 8 5.00 0.40 7.46
N THR A 9 4.43 1.27 6.62
CA THR A 9 5.13 1.93 5.50
C THR A 9 5.97 3.11 5.95
N GLN A 10 5.61 3.73 7.08
CA GLN A 10 6.31 4.87 7.66
C GLN A 10 7.21 4.45 8.82
N ILE A 11 8.34 5.13 8.99
CA ILE A 11 9.32 4.83 10.04
C ILE A 11 8.71 4.95 11.44
N GLU A 12 7.82 5.93 11.66
CA GLU A 12 7.13 6.12 12.93
C GLU A 12 6.21 4.92 13.25
N SER A 13 5.52 4.38 12.24
CA SER A 13 4.72 3.16 12.41
C SER A 13 5.61 1.96 12.72
N GLU A 14 6.71 1.77 12.01
CA GLU A 14 7.66 0.68 12.29
C GLU A 14 8.18 0.73 13.74
N GLN A 15 8.60 1.90 14.22
CA GLN A 15 9.10 2.06 15.58
C GLN A 15 8.00 1.87 16.63
N ARG A 16 6.77 2.37 16.38
CA ARG A 16 5.61 2.12 17.25
C ARG A 16 5.35 0.62 17.38
N MET A 17 5.41 -0.12 16.27
CA MET A 17 5.07 -1.53 16.26
C MET A 17 6.10 -2.41 16.98
N VAL A 18 7.38 -1.99 17.03
CA VAL A 18 8.37 -2.65 17.90
C VAL A 18 7.90 -2.66 19.35
N LEU A 19 7.55 -1.50 19.90
CA LEU A 19 7.06 -1.38 21.27
C LEU A 19 5.71 -2.08 21.48
N TYR A 20 4.81 -1.97 20.51
CA TYR A 20 3.52 -2.65 20.56
C TYR A 20 3.69 -4.17 20.70
N HIS A 21 4.56 -4.78 19.89
CA HIS A 21 4.78 -6.23 19.91
C HIS A 21 5.55 -6.71 21.15
N ASP A 22 6.37 -5.85 21.76
CA ASP A 22 7.04 -6.19 23.02
C ASP A 22 6.06 -6.16 24.21
N TRP A 23 5.07 -5.27 24.17
CA TRP A 23 4.11 -5.09 25.28
C TRP A 23 2.82 -5.91 25.13
N MET A 24 2.26 -5.98 23.92
CA MET A 24 0.99 -6.64 23.57
C MET A 24 -0.15 -6.29 24.56
N PRO A 25 -0.72 -5.06 24.47
CA PRO A 25 -1.67 -4.56 25.46
C PRO A 25 -2.97 -5.36 25.47
N HIS A 26 -3.59 -5.52 26.64
CA HIS A 26 -4.91 -6.15 26.74
C HIS A 26 -6.05 -5.22 26.28
N ILE A 27 -5.89 -3.91 26.48
CA ILE A 27 -6.80 -2.85 26.02
C ILE A 27 -5.95 -1.80 25.32
N HIS A 28 -6.36 -1.37 24.13
CA HIS A 28 -5.69 -0.32 23.37
C HIS A 28 -6.71 0.78 23.06
N ALA A 29 -6.54 1.95 23.65
CA ALA A 29 -7.35 3.13 23.35
C ALA A 29 -6.56 4.08 22.45
N ASP A 30 -7.04 4.29 21.24
CA ASP A 30 -6.48 5.18 20.23
C ASP A 30 -7.22 6.53 20.32
N LEU A 31 -6.55 7.54 20.89
CA LEU A 31 -7.13 8.85 21.18
C LEU A 31 -6.86 9.82 20.03
N HIS A 32 -7.93 10.38 19.48
CA HIS A 32 -7.93 11.29 18.35
C HIS A 32 -8.78 12.53 18.65
N GLU A 33 -8.65 13.53 17.77
CA GLU A 33 -9.59 14.63 17.70
C GLU A 33 -10.27 14.69 16.33
N GLN A 34 -11.56 15.01 16.35
CA GLN A 34 -12.42 15.13 15.18
C GLN A 34 -12.95 16.55 15.00
N TYR A 35 -13.81 16.75 14.00
CA TYR A 35 -14.43 18.04 13.71
C TYR A 35 -15.10 18.63 14.96
N PHE A 36 -14.89 19.92 15.21
CA PHE A 36 -15.26 20.58 16.47
C PHE A 36 -16.77 20.60 16.77
N GLN A 37 -17.63 20.31 15.78
CA GLN A 37 -19.07 20.21 15.97
C GLN A 37 -19.55 18.78 16.26
N ASN A 38 -18.67 17.79 16.13
CA ASN A 38 -18.96 16.41 16.52
C ASN A 38 -18.56 16.27 17.98
N PRO A 39 -19.49 15.99 18.91
CA PRO A 39 -19.18 15.79 20.33
C PRO A 39 -18.23 14.61 20.58
N TYR A 40 -17.98 14.25 21.84
CA TYR A 40 -17.03 13.16 22.12
C TYR A 40 -17.56 11.81 21.59
N TYR A 41 -16.76 11.06 20.86
CA TYR A 41 -17.09 9.67 20.53
C TYR A 41 -16.23 8.70 21.33
N PHE A 42 -16.87 7.63 21.81
CA PHE A 42 -16.19 6.46 22.32
C PHE A 42 -16.98 5.20 21.96
N ALA A 43 -16.36 4.06 22.20
CA ALA A 43 -16.94 2.74 21.98
C ALA A 43 -18.33 2.58 22.65
N PRO A 44 -19.20 1.70 22.12
CA PRO A 44 -18.94 0.72 21.07
C PRO A 44 -18.93 1.28 19.64
N ALA A 45 -18.17 0.60 18.78
CA ALA A 45 -18.16 0.83 17.33
C ALA A 45 -19.51 0.50 16.66
N ALA A 46 -19.71 1.05 15.46
CA ALA A 46 -20.80 0.72 14.55
C ALA A 46 -20.55 -0.62 13.84
N GLU A 47 -21.59 -1.17 13.21
CA GLU A 47 -21.42 -2.20 12.19
C GLU A 47 -21.03 -1.53 10.85
N PRO A 48 -20.26 -2.21 9.98
CA PRO A 48 -19.85 -3.60 10.07
C PRO A 48 -18.59 -3.82 10.92
N MET A 49 -18.61 -4.85 11.74
CA MET A 49 -17.42 -5.32 12.45
C MET A 49 -16.95 -6.65 11.87
N HIS A 50 -15.64 -6.83 11.70
CA HIS A 50 -15.10 -8.04 11.08
C HIS A 50 -15.55 -9.32 11.82
N PRO A 51 -15.94 -10.41 11.11
CA PRO A 51 -16.39 -11.66 11.73
C PRO A 51 -15.37 -12.30 12.68
N TYR A 52 -14.09 -11.97 12.51
CA TYR A 52 -13.01 -12.49 13.37
C TYR A 52 -12.84 -11.74 14.69
N ILE A 53 -13.60 -10.68 14.96
CA ILE A 53 -13.66 -10.07 16.30
C ILE A 53 -14.49 -10.98 17.20
N ASN A 54 -13.93 -11.40 18.34
CA ASN A 54 -14.63 -12.27 19.28
C ASN A 54 -15.77 -11.55 20.01
N GLN A 55 -16.80 -12.31 20.39
CA GLN A 55 -17.94 -11.76 21.13
C GLN A 55 -17.51 -11.05 22.42
N TRP A 56 -16.56 -11.62 23.17
CA TRP A 56 -16.08 -10.99 24.41
C TRP A 56 -15.40 -9.64 24.17
N GLN A 57 -14.72 -9.44 23.02
CA GLN A 57 -14.12 -8.15 22.67
C GLN A 57 -15.21 -7.12 22.39
N ARG A 58 -16.26 -7.53 21.65
CA ARG A 58 -17.45 -6.69 21.36
C ARG A 58 -18.21 -6.31 22.64
N ASP A 59 -18.45 -7.28 23.52
CA ASP A 59 -19.15 -7.06 24.78
C ASP A 59 -18.36 -6.11 25.68
N PHE A 60 -17.03 -6.28 25.75
CA PHE A 60 -16.19 -5.42 26.60
C PHE A 60 -16.12 -3.98 26.08
N GLN A 61 -16.28 -3.75 24.77
CA GLN A 61 -16.45 -2.39 24.25
C GLN A 61 -17.68 -1.68 24.81
N ILE A 62 -18.79 -2.41 24.93
CA ILE A 62 -20.03 -1.88 25.50
C ILE A 62 -19.82 -1.57 27.00
N GLU A 63 -19.12 -2.44 27.73
CA GLU A 63 -18.83 -2.24 29.14
C GLU A 63 -17.96 -0.99 29.39
N ILE A 64 -16.88 -0.81 28.61
CA ILE A 64 -16.04 0.39 28.70
C ILE A 64 -16.83 1.64 28.35
N GLY A 65 -17.60 1.61 27.24
CA GLY A 65 -18.43 2.74 26.80
C GLY A 65 -19.45 3.17 27.85
N LYS A 66 -20.10 2.21 28.54
CA LYS A 66 -21.01 2.50 29.66
C LYS A 66 -20.29 3.13 30.85
N ASN A 67 -19.04 2.74 31.13
CA ASN A 67 -18.25 3.37 32.20
C ASN A 67 -17.89 4.82 31.83
N HIS A 68 -17.53 5.10 30.57
CA HIS A 68 -17.32 6.48 30.09
C HIS A 68 -18.59 7.32 30.20
N ALA A 69 -19.71 6.80 29.69
CA ALA A 69 -21.01 7.47 29.71
C ALA A 69 -21.38 7.94 31.12
N LYS A 70 -21.16 7.12 32.16
CA LYS A 70 -21.41 7.51 33.56
C LYS A 70 -20.72 8.83 33.94
N TYR A 71 -19.46 9.03 33.55
CA TYR A 71 -18.72 10.26 33.86
C TYR A 71 -19.18 11.44 33.00
N PHE A 72 -19.49 11.20 31.72
CA PHE A 72 -19.99 12.24 30.82
C PHE A 72 -21.38 12.72 31.25
N ASP A 73 -22.27 11.80 31.61
CA ASP A 73 -23.61 12.09 32.15
C ASP A 73 -23.53 12.95 33.42
N GLN A 74 -22.62 12.60 34.34
CA GLN A 74 -22.41 13.35 35.59
C GLN A 74 -21.95 14.79 35.34
N ASN A 75 -21.19 15.03 34.27
CA ASN A 75 -20.68 16.35 33.90
C ASN A 75 -21.53 17.05 32.83
N SER A 76 -22.62 16.43 32.36
CA SER A 76 -23.45 16.92 31.25
C SER A 76 -22.66 17.15 29.96
N TRP A 77 -21.63 16.35 29.70
CA TRP A 77 -20.85 16.40 28.47
C TRP A 77 -21.52 15.58 27.37
N LEU A 78 -21.60 16.17 26.17
CA LEU A 78 -22.19 15.50 25.01
C LEU A 78 -21.26 14.40 24.48
N TYR A 79 -21.84 13.23 24.20
CA TYR A 79 -21.15 12.12 23.57
C TYR A 79 -22.07 11.33 22.63
N PHE A 80 -21.46 10.50 21.76
CA PHE A 80 -22.17 9.57 20.90
C PHE A 80 -21.40 8.24 20.74
N THR A 81 -22.09 7.19 20.30
CA THR A 81 -21.56 5.83 20.10
C THR A 81 -22.32 5.14 18.95
N ARG A 82 -21.76 4.08 18.33
CA ARG A 82 -22.44 3.24 17.29
C ARG A 82 -22.87 3.92 15.98
N GLU A 83 -22.24 5.02 15.59
CA GLU A 83 -22.68 5.77 14.39
C GLU A 83 -21.70 5.72 13.22
N VAL A 84 -20.44 6.12 13.43
CA VAL A 84 -19.52 6.43 12.32
C VAL A 84 -18.36 5.44 12.18
N PHE A 85 -17.76 5.06 13.30
CA PHE A 85 -16.52 4.27 13.30
C PHE A 85 -16.84 2.78 13.43
N ASP A 86 -16.44 2.01 12.42
CA ASP A 86 -16.60 0.55 12.36
C ASP A 86 -15.32 -0.18 12.78
N LEU A 87 -15.37 -1.52 12.86
CA LEU A 87 -14.19 -2.34 13.15
C LEU A 87 -13.98 -3.42 12.09
N PHE A 88 -14.05 -3.01 10.83
CA PHE A 88 -13.89 -3.91 9.70
C PHE A 88 -12.44 -3.95 9.19
N TYR A 89 -11.90 -2.79 8.81
CA TYR A 89 -10.60 -2.67 8.16
C TYR A 89 -9.44 -2.95 9.13
N PRO A 90 -8.44 -3.82 8.83
CA PRO A 90 -7.47 -4.32 9.82
C PRO A 90 -6.28 -3.43 10.19
N SER A 91 -6.21 -2.20 9.70
CA SER A 91 -4.99 -1.38 9.83
C SER A 91 -5.19 -0.09 10.65
N TYR A 92 -6.21 -0.04 11.51
CA TYR A 92 -6.45 1.05 12.45
C TYR A 92 -5.89 0.76 13.85
N GLY A 93 -5.74 1.81 14.66
CA GLY A 93 -5.29 1.70 16.06
C GLY A 93 -6.27 1.00 16.98
N ASP A 94 -7.50 0.74 16.55
CA ASP A 94 -8.48 -0.08 17.26
C ASP A 94 -8.63 -1.49 16.66
N THR A 95 -8.65 -1.62 15.33
CA THR A 95 -8.81 -2.92 14.68
C THR A 95 -7.55 -3.77 14.71
N TYR A 96 -6.38 -3.18 14.45
CA TYR A 96 -5.12 -3.92 14.47
C TYR A 96 -4.88 -4.55 15.85
N PRO A 97 -5.00 -3.82 16.98
CA PRO A 97 -4.91 -4.44 18.29
C PRO A 97 -5.97 -5.51 18.54
N THR A 98 -7.20 -5.30 18.06
CA THR A 98 -8.28 -6.28 18.20
C THR A 98 -7.96 -7.60 17.49
N PHE A 99 -7.33 -7.56 16.32
CA PHE A 99 -6.81 -8.75 15.62
C PHE A 99 -5.52 -9.32 16.21
N ASN A 100 -5.00 -8.68 17.26
CA ASN A 100 -3.88 -9.12 18.08
C ASN A 100 -4.33 -9.37 19.54
N GLY A 101 -5.58 -9.77 19.73
CA GLY A 101 -6.12 -10.23 21.02
C GLY A 101 -6.53 -9.13 22.00
N SER A 102 -6.21 -7.87 21.73
CA SER A 102 -6.60 -6.73 22.58
C SER A 102 -8.09 -6.40 22.46
N ILE A 103 -8.60 -5.58 23.37
CA ILE A 103 -9.80 -4.78 23.15
C ILE A 103 -9.33 -3.44 22.60
N GLY A 104 -9.36 -3.26 21.28
CA GLY A 104 -9.02 -2.00 20.65
C GLY A 104 -10.22 -1.05 20.56
N MET A 105 -9.97 0.25 20.70
CA MET A 105 -10.99 1.29 20.74
C MET A 105 -10.48 2.60 20.16
N THR A 106 -11.36 3.34 19.49
CA THR A 106 -11.12 4.73 19.08
C THR A 106 -11.90 5.68 19.97
N TYR A 107 -11.26 6.73 20.45
CA TYR A 107 -11.89 7.85 21.14
C TYR A 107 -11.66 9.13 20.36
N GLU A 108 -12.70 9.90 20.07
CA GLU A 108 -12.61 11.11 19.24
C GLU A 108 -13.16 12.31 19.99
N GLN A 109 -12.28 13.25 20.32
CA GLN A 109 -12.64 14.51 20.96
C GLN A 109 -12.95 15.57 19.90
N ALA A 110 -14.04 16.32 20.07
CA ALA A 110 -14.30 17.51 19.27
C ALA A 110 -13.10 18.47 19.32
N GLY A 111 -12.59 18.99 18.20
CA GLY A 111 -11.64 20.10 18.21
C GLY A 111 -10.70 20.16 17.01
N HIS A 112 -9.88 19.12 16.84
CA HIS A 112 -8.82 18.95 15.85
C HIS A 112 -7.99 20.22 15.58
N SER A 113 -7.25 20.24 14.46
CA SER A 113 -6.34 21.34 14.10
C SER A 113 -7.01 22.71 13.97
N MET A 114 -8.32 22.79 13.76
CA MET A 114 -9.04 24.06 13.61
C MET A 114 -9.38 24.73 14.95
N ALA A 115 -9.52 23.97 16.04
CA ALA A 115 -9.95 24.56 17.30
C ALA A 115 -8.87 25.41 18.00
N GLY A 116 -7.59 25.21 17.66
CA GLY A 116 -6.49 25.91 18.32
C GLY A 116 -6.59 25.82 19.86
N ARG A 117 -6.50 26.96 20.55
CA ARG A 117 -6.70 27.04 22.01
C ARG A 117 -8.17 27.02 22.43
N ALA A 118 -9.05 27.58 21.60
CA ALA A 118 -10.49 27.64 21.85
C ALA A 118 -11.23 27.94 20.54
N ILE A 119 -12.44 27.41 20.40
CA ILE A 119 -13.32 27.65 19.25
C ILE A 119 -14.77 27.84 19.69
N LEU A 120 -15.49 28.70 18.99
CA LEU A 120 -16.92 28.91 19.22
C LEU A 120 -17.72 27.78 18.58
N LEU A 121 -18.56 27.14 19.37
CA LEU A 121 -19.49 26.11 18.93
C LEU A 121 -20.76 26.76 18.33
N PRO A 122 -21.55 26.03 17.51
CA PRO A 122 -22.79 26.54 16.94
C PRO A 122 -23.84 26.98 17.96
N ASN A 123 -23.80 26.40 19.18
CA ASN A 123 -24.66 26.79 20.30
C ASN A 123 -24.19 28.07 21.02
N MET A 124 -23.20 28.79 20.47
CA MET A 124 -22.57 29.99 21.03
C MET A 124 -21.75 29.75 22.31
N ASP A 125 -21.50 28.49 22.66
CA ASP A 125 -20.57 28.12 23.73
C ASP A 125 -19.14 28.01 23.21
N THR A 126 -18.15 27.91 24.10
CA THR A 126 -16.73 27.80 23.74
C THR A 126 -16.18 26.43 24.09
N LEU A 127 -15.63 25.74 23.11
CA LEU A 127 -14.83 24.53 23.32
C LEU A 127 -13.36 24.91 23.49
N THR A 128 -12.80 24.73 24.68
CA THR A 128 -11.42 25.07 24.99
C THR A 128 -10.50 23.86 24.92
N LEU A 129 -9.19 24.08 24.76
CA LEU A 129 -8.18 23.02 24.88
C LEU A 129 -8.21 22.35 26.27
N ALA A 130 -8.59 23.09 27.33
CA ALA A 130 -8.71 22.52 28.67
C ALA A 130 -9.84 21.49 28.75
N ASP A 131 -10.99 21.76 28.12
CA ASP A 131 -12.11 20.81 28.06
C ASP A 131 -11.69 19.54 27.32
N ARG A 132 -11.01 19.68 26.18
CA ARG A 132 -10.52 18.55 25.38
C ARG A 132 -9.55 17.66 26.16
N ILE A 133 -8.62 18.28 26.89
CA ILE A 133 -7.68 17.57 27.76
C ILE A 133 -8.43 16.85 28.88
N GLU A 134 -9.39 17.52 29.53
CA GLU A 134 -10.12 16.91 30.64
C GLU A 134 -10.95 15.71 30.18
N HIS A 135 -11.67 15.81 29.05
CA HIS A 135 -12.44 14.70 28.51
C HIS A 135 -11.57 13.49 28.15
N HIS A 136 -10.42 13.69 27.48
CA HIS A 136 -9.48 12.60 27.17
C HIS A 136 -8.88 11.98 28.44
N LYS A 137 -8.56 12.81 29.43
CA LYS A 137 -8.08 12.34 30.73
C LYS A 137 -9.15 11.52 31.46
N THR A 138 -10.41 11.98 31.46
CA THR A 138 -11.53 11.26 32.09
C THR A 138 -11.74 9.90 31.43
N THR A 139 -11.81 9.83 30.10
CA THR A 139 -11.98 8.54 29.41
C THR A 139 -10.79 7.62 29.66
N SER A 140 -9.55 8.12 29.59
CA SER A 140 -8.35 7.33 29.87
C SER A 140 -8.34 6.73 31.28
N LEU A 141 -8.68 7.53 32.31
CA LEU A 141 -8.79 7.03 33.70
C LEU A 141 -9.95 6.03 33.85
N SER A 142 -11.07 6.29 33.19
CA SER A 142 -12.22 5.38 33.16
C SER A 142 -11.86 4.03 32.50
N THR A 143 -11.02 4.02 31.46
CA THR A 143 -10.54 2.78 30.82
C THR A 143 -9.68 1.98 31.79
N VAL A 144 -8.79 2.64 32.53
CA VAL A 144 -7.98 1.98 33.58
C VAL A 144 -8.87 1.45 34.71
N GLU A 145 -9.87 2.21 35.13
CA GLU A 145 -10.81 1.80 36.17
C GLU A 145 -11.53 0.49 35.80
N ILE A 146 -12.17 0.44 34.64
CA ILE A 146 -12.94 -0.74 34.23
C ILE A 146 -12.04 -1.94 33.94
N ALA A 147 -10.82 -1.72 33.42
CA ALA A 147 -9.80 -2.75 33.27
C ALA A 147 -9.42 -3.36 34.63
N SER A 148 -9.15 -2.51 35.63
CA SER A 148 -8.74 -2.97 36.97
C SER A 148 -9.80 -3.85 37.64
N LYS A 149 -11.08 -3.55 37.44
CA LYS A 149 -12.21 -4.33 37.97
C LYS A 149 -12.40 -5.69 37.28
N ASN A 150 -11.83 -5.87 36.09
CA ASN A 150 -12.06 -7.03 35.22
C ASN A 150 -10.78 -7.80 34.87
N MET A 151 -9.66 -7.51 35.55
CA MET A 151 -8.33 -8.02 35.22
C MET A 151 -8.30 -9.53 34.98
N VAL A 152 -8.89 -10.33 35.87
CA VAL A 152 -8.87 -11.80 35.76
C VAL A 152 -9.54 -12.28 34.45
N ARG A 153 -10.69 -11.71 34.10
CA ARG A 153 -11.43 -12.07 32.88
C ARG A 153 -10.67 -11.64 31.62
N ILE A 154 -10.08 -10.44 31.65
CA ILE A 154 -9.32 -9.89 30.52
C ILE A 154 -8.09 -10.75 30.22
N VAL A 155 -7.28 -11.05 31.24
CA VAL A 155 -6.06 -11.87 31.08
C VAL A 155 -6.42 -13.27 30.58
N HIS A 156 -7.43 -13.91 31.18
CA HIS A 156 -7.86 -15.25 30.76
C HIS A 156 -8.33 -15.28 29.29
N ASN A 157 -9.12 -14.31 28.85
CA ASN A 157 -9.59 -14.23 27.46
C ASN A 157 -8.44 -13.96 26.49
N PHE A 158 -7.46 -13.14 26.88
CA PHE A 158 -6.28 -12.84 26.09
C PHE A 158 -5.38 -14.08 25.92
N GLU A 159 -5.10 -14.81 26.99
CA GLU A 159 -4.37 -16.08 26.92
C GLU A 159 -5.09 -17.10 26.04
N THR A 160 -6.42 -17.23 26.24
CA THR A 160 -7.26 -18.14 25.46
C THR A 160 -7.23 -17.78 23.98
N TYR A 161 -7.27 -16.49 23.63
CA TYR A 161 -7.18 -16.01 22.25
C TYR A 161 -5.96 -16.58 21.52
N PHE A 162 -4.77 -16.42 22.10
CA PHE A 162 -3.53 -16.88 21.47
C PHE A 162 -3.34 -18.39 21.54
N ASN A 163 -3.81 -19.05 22.61
CA ASN A 163 -3.78 -20.50 22.71
C ASN A 163 -4.70 -21.15 21.66
N THR A 164 -5.88 -20.59 21.42
CA THR A 164 -6.78 -21.07 20.37
C THR A 164 -6.19 -20.84 18.98
N ALA A 165 -5.69 -19.62 18.69
CA ALA A 165 -5.13 -19.28 17.37
C ALA A 165 -3.96 -20.18 16.94
N GLN A 166 -3.12 -20.60 17.90
CA GLN A 166 -2.01 -21.52 17.63
C GLN A 166 -2.44 -22.93 17.21
N ASN A 167 -3.63 -23.37 17.64
CA ASN A 167 -4.09 -24.74 17.47
C ASN A 167 -5.22 -24.88 16.45
N THR A 168 -5.98 -23.82 16.20
CA THR A 168 -7.18 -23.86 15.37
C THR A 168 -7.34 -22.56 14.60
N ALA A 169 -7.41 -22.68 13.27
CA ALA A 169 -7.78 -21.56 12.40
C ALA A 169 -9.21 -21.10 12.72
N LYS A 170 -9.47 -19.80 12.62
CA LYS A 170 -10.76 -19.21 12.98
C LYS A 170 -11.75 -19.31 11.80
N GLY A 171 -11.26 -19.17 10.58
CA GLY A 171 -12.01 -19.39 9.35
C GLY A 171 -11.66 -20.70 8.66
N ASP A 172 -12.15 -20.83 7.43
CA ASP A 172 -12.07 -22.07 6.65
C ASP A 172 -10.66 -22.40 6.15
N TYR A 173 -9.82 -21.38 5.97
CA TYR A 173 -8.47 -21.52 5.44
C TYR A 173 -7.45 -21.73 6.57
N LYS A 174 -6.71 -22.84 6.48
CA LYS A 174 -5.73 -23.29 7.48
C LYS A 174 -4.29 -22.94 7.10
N ALA A 175 -4.04 -22.62 5.83
CA ALA A 175 -2.74 -22.18 5.35
C ALA A 175 -2.87 -21.42 4.02
N TYR A 176 -1.89 -20.58 3.72
CA TYR A 176 -1.81 -19.82 2.48
C TYR A 176 -0.52 -20.19 1.74
N VAL A 177 -0.63 -20.44 0.44
CA VAL A 177 0.46 -20.94 -0.40
C VAL A 177 0.75 -19.91 -1.49
N ILE A 178 1.99 -19.43 -1.55
CA ILE A 178 2.48 -18.55 -2.62
C ILE A 178 3.45 -19.34 -3.49
N LYS A 179 3.18 -19.38 -4.80
CA LYS A 179 3.98 -20.19 -5.72
C LYS A 179 5.41 -19.68 -5.84
N TYR A 180 6.37 -20.60 -5.83
CA TYR A 180 7.80 -20.26 -5.91
C TYR A 180 8.21 -19.61 -7.25
N THR A 181 7.36 -19.74 -8.27
CA THR A 181 7.48 -19.15 -9.61
C THR A 181 7.19 -17.65 -9.66
N ASN A 182 6.61 -17.09 -8.60
CA ASN A 182 6.39 -15.64 -8.48
C ASN A 182 7.72 -14.86 -8.52
N ASN A 183 7.60 -13.56 -8.82
CA ASN A 183 8.72 -12.64 -8.73
C ASN A 183 9.28 -12.62 -7.29
N LYS A 184 10.57 -12.92 -7.15
CA LYS A 184 11.23 -13.06 -5.85
C LYS A 184 11.29 -11.77 -5.04
N ASP A 185 11.34 -10.59 -5.68
CA ASP A 185 11.30 -9.31 -4.97
C ASP A 185 9.92 -9.05 -4.38
N ARG A 186 8.84 -9.39 -5.10
CA ARG A 186 7.46 -9.29 -4.57
C ARG A 186 7.26 -10.25 -3.39
N MET A 187 7.74 -11.49 -3.52
CA MET A 187 7.72 -12.46 -2.41
C MET A 187 8.52 -11.96 -1.20
N LYS A 188 9.70 -11.38 -1.42
CA LYS A 188 10.53 -10.79 -0.36
C LYS A 188 9.82 -9.62 0.32
N ALA A 189 9.19 -8.72 -0.45
CA ALA A 189 8.44 -7.60 0.09
C ALA A 189 7.23 -8.04 0.92
N LEU A 190 6.52 -9.09 0.50
CA LEU A 190 5.47 -9.72 1.31
C LEU A 190 6.06 -10.24 2.63
N CYS A 191 7.15 -11.02 2.55
CA CYS A 191 7.73 -11.64 3.74
C CYS A 191 8.31 -10.63 4.73
N GLN A 192 8.85 -9.50 4.23
CA GLN A 192 9.24 -8.37 5.09
C GLN A 192 8.04 -7.79 5.86
N LEU A 193 6.87 -7.68 5.21
CA LEU A 193 5.65 -7.26 5.89
C LEU A 193 5.18 -8.30 6.93
N LEU A 194 5.29 -9.60 6.61
CA LEU A 194 4.99 -10.67 7.56
C LEU A 194 5.93 -10.62 8.78
N ASP A 195 7.23 -10.43 8.56
CA ASP A 195 8.24 -10.28 9.62
C ASP A 195 7.93 -9.09 10.53
N LYS A 196 7.55 -7.94 9.94
CA LYS A 196 7.11 -6.74 10.68
C LYS A 196 5.89 -7.02 11.57
N ASN A 197 5.00 -7.91 11.15
CA ASN A 197 3.79 -8.30 11.89
C ASN A 197 3.96 -9.59 12.72
N LYS A 198 5.20 -10.10 12.86
CA LYS A 198 5.52 -11.35 13.56
C LYS A 198 4.77 -12.59 13.04
N ILE A 199 4.37 -12.57 11.77
CA ILE A 199 3.72 -13.69 11.10
C ILE A 199 4.80 -14.63 10.57
N SER A 200 4.79 -15.86 11.08
CA SER A 200 5.70 -16.92 10.68
C SER A 200 5.32 -17.52 9.33
N TYR A 201 6.33 -17.79 8.51
CA TYR A 201 6.22 -18.44 7.22
C TYR A 201 7.38 -19.42 7.00
N GLY A 202 7.24 -20.29 6.01
CA GLY A 202 8.25 -21.27 5.68
C GLY A 202 8.02 -21.90 4.32
N VAL A 203 8.64 -23.05 4.08
CA VAL A 203 8.39 -23.87 2.89
C VAL A 203 7.58 -25.11 3.23
N ALA A 204 6.86 -25.64 2.24
CA ALA A 204 6.19 -26.93 2.39
C ALA A 204 7.21 -28.03 2.72
N SER A 205 6.93 -28.81 3.77
CA SER A 205 7.84 -29.87 4.23
C SER A 205 8.04 -30.99 3.19
N SER A 206 7.04 -31.21 2.34
CA SER A 206 7.05 -32.17 1.23
C SER A 206 6.01 -31.77 0.17
N PRO A 207 6.19 -32.14 -1.10
CA PRO A 207 5.15 -31.97 -2.10
C PRO A 207 3.88 -32.73 -1.71
N MET A 208 2.71 -32.09 -1.89
CA MET A 208 1.41 -32.69 -1.56
C MET A 208 0.29 -32.04 -2.35
N ALA A 209 -0.88 -32.67 -2.38
CA ALA A 209 -2.09 -32.09 -2.94
C ALA A 209 -3.03 -31.63 -1.82
N VAL A 210 -3.61 -30.44 -1.98
CA VAL A 210 -4.58 -29.87 -1.03
C VAL A 210 -5.77 -29.28 -1.78
N ASN A 211 -6.90 -29.14 -1.09
CA ASN A 211 -7.97 -28.28 -1.56
C ASN A 211 -7.62 -26.82 -1.20
N ALA A 212 -7.81 -25.92 -2.16
CA ALA A 212 -7.50 -24.52 -1.97
C ALA A 212 -8.33 -23.60 -2.88
N PHE A 213 -8.57 -22.38 -2.41
CA PHE A 213 -9.13 -21.29 -3.20
C PHE A 213 -8.03 -20.57 -3.99
N ASP A 214 -8.22 -20.35 -5.29
CA ASP A 214 -7.32 -19.63 -6.18
C ASP A 214 -7.64 -18.12 -6.20
N TYR A 215 -6.71 -17.28 -5.76
CA TYR A 215 -6.92 -15.81 -5.69
C TYR A 215 -7.01 -15.15 -7.08
N ASN A 216 -6.43 -15.75 -8.12
CA ASN A 216 -6.39 -15.16 -9.45
C ASN A 216 -7.65 -15.48 -10.25
N ASN A 217 -8.20 -16.67 -10.05
CA ASN A 217 -9.38 -17.16 -10.76
C ASN A 217 -10.67 -17.10 -9.92
N LEU A 218 -10.55 -16.87 -8.61
CA LEU A 218 -11.66 -16.82 -7.65
C LEU A 218 -12.48 -18.10 -7.62
N THR A 219 -11.80 -19.25 -7.64
CA THR A 219 -12.41 -20.58 -7.70
C THR A 219 -11.68 -21.57 -6.79
N ASP A 220 -12.42 -22.57 -6.29
CA ASP A 220 -11.82 -23.70 -5.59
C ASP A 220 -11.12 -24.67 -6.57
N VAL A 221 -9.93 -25.12 -6.18
CA VAL A 221 -9.08 -26.00 -6.97
C VAL A 221 -8.41 -27.06 -6.10
N LYS A 222 -7.97 -28.15 -6.73
CA LYS A 222 -7.04 -29.10 -6.12
C LYS A 222 -5.61 -28.69 -6.47
N LEU A 223 -4.93 -28.03 -5.54
CA LEU A 223 -3.59 -27.50 -5.73
C LEU A 223 -2.53 -28.57 -5.44
N LYS A 224 -1.54 -28.67 -6.33
CA LYS A 224 -0.27 -29.35 -6.04
C LYS A 224 0.75 -28.36 -5.49
N ILE A 225 1.19 -28.60 -4.26
CA ILE A 225 2.22 -27.83 -3.56
C ILE A 225 3.58 -28.46 -3.85
N GLU A 226 4.56 -27.63 -4.14
CA GLU A 226 5.97 -28.00 -4.32
C GLU A 226 6.79 -27.61 -3.07
N SER A 227 7.90 -28.29 -2.81
CA SER A 227 8.75 -28.04 -1.63
C SER A 227 9.43 -26.66 -1.59
N GLN A 228 9.34 -25.90 -2.67
CA GLN A 228 9.86 -24.53 -2.78
C GLN A 228 8.76 -23.46 -2.61
N ASP A 229 7.49 -23.86 -2.58
CA ASP A 229 6.39 -22.93 -2.37
C ASP A 229 6.49 -22.32 -0.97
N LEU A 230 6.23 -21.01 -0.88
CA LEU A 230 6.15 -20.30 0.39
C LEU A 230 4.79 -20.65 1.01
N VAL A 231 4.80 -21.01 2.28
CA VAL A 231 3.61 -21.40 3.03
C VAL A 231 3.52 -20.58 4.31
N ILE A 232 2.35 -20.01 4.56
CA ILE A 232 1.99 -19.29 5.77
C ILE A 232 0.89 -20.11 6.46
N SER A 233 1.21 -20.74 7.58
CA SER A 233 0.21 -21.50 8.35
C SER A 233 -0.69 -20.55 9.14
N ALA A 234 -2.00 -20.81 9.21
CA ALA A 234 -2.88 -20.07 10.12
C ALA A 234 -2.72 -20.53 11.58
N ALA A 235 -2.14 -21.70 11.83
CA ALA A 235 -1.91 -22.26 13.15
C ALA A 235 -0.63 -21.68 13.78
N GLN A 236 -0.72 -20.44 14.26
CA GLN A 236 0.38 -19.70 14.89
C GLN A 236 -0.18 -18.61 15.82
N PRO A 237 0.63 -17.99 16.70
CA PRO A 237 0.14 -16.94 17.60
C PRO A 237 -0.57 -15.79 16.86
N MET A 238 0.00 -15.32 15.75
CA MET A 238 -0.60 -14.28 14.91
C MET A 238 -1.66 -14.81 13.93
N GLY A 239 -2.20 -16.00 14.18
CA GLY A 239 -3.06 -16.74 13.25
C GLY A 239 -4.33 -16.00 12.84
N VAL A 240 -4.94 -15.23 13.75
CA VAL A 240 -6.13 -14.42 13.42
C VAL A 240 -5.76 -13.28 12.48
N LEU A 241 -4.73 -12.48 12.81
CA LEU A 241 -4.24 -11.41 11.94
C LEU A 241 -3.83 -11.95 10.56
N THR A 242 -3.11 -13.08 10.51
CA THR A 242 -2.77 -13.76 9.25
C THR A 242 -4.01 -14.05 8.43
N GLN A 243 -5.05 -14.62 9.02
CA GLN A 243 -6.26 -14.95 8.27
C GLN A 243 -7.01 -13.70 7.79
N VAL A 244 -7.02 -12.60 8.57
CA VAL A 244 -7.62 -11.33 8.13
C VAL A 244 -6.85 -10.73 6.95
N LEU A 245 -5.52 -10.71 7.01
CA LEU A 245 -4.68 -10.12 5.95
C LEU A 245 -4.69 -10.92 4.65
N PHE A 246 -5.00 -12.21 4.73
CA PHE A 246 -5.12 -13.10 3.58
C PHE A 246 -6.57 -13.44 3.22
N ASP A 247 -7.57 -12.83 3.84
CA ASP A 247 -8.98 -13.17 3.56
C ASP A 247 -9.32 -12.89 2.08
N PRO A 248 -9.67 -13.91 1.27
CA PRO A 248 -10.06 -13.70 -0.12
C PRO A 248 -11.46 -13.09 -0.27
N ASN A 249 -12.32 -13.20 0.76
CA ASN A 249 -13.71 -12.77 0.68
C ASN A 249 -14.21 -12.23 2.02
N THR A 250 -13.97 -10.94 2.24
CA THR A 250 -14.37 -10.25 3.47
C THR A 250 -15.89 -10.05 3.50
N VAL A 251 -16.57 -10.58 4.52
CA VAL A 251 -18.03 -10.50 4.65
C VAL A 251 -18.45 -9.22 5.39
N LEU A 252 -19.31 -8.43 4.75
CA LEU A 252 -19.88 -7.20 5.31
C LEU A 252 -21.31 -7.44 5.85
N SER A 253 -21.53 -7.11 7.12
CA SER A 253 -22.87 -7.13 7.76
C SER A 253 -23.72 -5.90 7.41
N ASP A 254 -23.08 -4.78 7.06
CA ASP A 254 -23.69 -3.54 6.58
C ASP A 254 -22.82 -3.00 5.43
N SER A 255 -23.44 -2.34 4.46
CA SER A 255 -22.74 -1.70 3.33
C SER A 255 -22.11 -0.35 3.72
N LEU A 256 -22.51 0.22 4.86
CA LEU A 256 -21.95 1.44 5.42
C LEU A 256 -20.59 1.16 6.08
N THR A 257 -19.53 1.14 5.27
CA THR A 257 -18.16 1.02 5.76
C THR A 257 -17.49 2.39 5.86
N TYR A 258 -16.68 2.57 6.90
CA TYR A 258 -15.89 3.77 7.14
C TYR A 258 -14.68 3.86 6.21
N ASP A 259 -14.11 2.73 5.77
CA ASP A 259 -12.91 2.68 4.94
C ASP A 259 -12.89 1.44 4.03
N ILE A 260 -11.71 1.08 3.49
CA ILE A 260 -11.58 0.11 2.41
C ILE A 260 -12.07 -1.29 2.75
N THR A 261 -12.62 -1.95 1.74
CA THR A 261 -13.24 -3.28 1.83
C THR A 261 -12.44 -4.38 1.14
N ALA A 262 -11.23 -4.06 0.63
CA ALA A 262 -10.39 -5.02 -0.06
C ALA A 262 -8.91 -4.78 0.26
N TRP A 263 -8.25 -5.78 0.86
CA TRP A 263 -6.85 -5.68 1.31
C TRP A 263 -6.07 -6.99 1.22
N ALA A 264 -6.62 -8.03 0.58
CA ALA A 264 -5.99 -9.35 0.53
C ALA A 264 -4.55 -9.26 0.00
N LEU A 265 -3.58 -9.65 0.85
CA LEU A 265 -2.16 -9.51 0.57
C LEU A 265 -1.72 -10.15 -0.76
N PRO A 266 -2.18 -11.35 -1.15
CA PRO A 266 -1.81 -11.92 -2.44
C PRO A 266 -2.12 -11.02 -3.63
N SER A 267 -3.31 -10.41 -3.65
CA SER A 267 -3.73 -9.49 -4.69
C SER A 267 -2.98 -8.17 -4.62
N ALA A 268 -2.77 -7.61 -3.42
CA ALA A 268 -2.02 -6.37 -3.22
C ALA A 268 -0.58 -6.45 -3.75
N TYR A 269 0.05 -7.62 -3.63
CA TYR A 269 1.40 -7.88 -4.13
C TYR A 269 1.42 -8.49 -5.55
N GLY A 270 0.26 -8.72 -6.17
CA GLY A 270 0.16 -9.33 -7.50
C GLY A 270 0.87 -10.69 -7.59
N LEU A 271 0.52 -11.60 -6.69
CA LEU A 271 1.13 -12.93 -6.51
C LEU A 271 0.16 -14.05 -6.91
N GLU A 272 0.66 -15.05 -7.63
CA GLU A 272 -0.02 -16.33 -7.80
C GLU A 272 -0.05 -17.07 -6.44
N ALA A 273 -1.25 -17.20 -5.88
CA ALA A 273 -1.45 -17.62 -4.50
C ALA A 273 -2.73 -18.44 -4.33
N TYR A 274 -2.78 -19.18 -3.22
CA TYR A 274 -3.89 -20.06 -2.89
C TYR A 274 -4.16 -20.11 -1.39
N ALA A 275 -5.43 -20.17 -0.99
CA ALA A 275 -5.84 -20.35 0.41
C ALA A 275 -6.33 -21.78 0.63
N SER A 276 -5.58 -22.59 1.38
CA SER A 276 -5.87 -24.00 1.58
C SER A 276 -6.81 -24.24 2.76
N THR A 277 -7.82 -25.09 2.55
CA THR A 277 -8.70 -25.60 3.62
C THR A 277 -8.07 -26.75 4.40
N ASP A 278 -6.91 -27.23 3.96
CA ASP A 278 -6.13 -28.30 4.59
C ASP A 278 -4.95 -27.68 5.37
N PRO A 279 -4.58 -28.22 6.55
CA PRO A 279 -3.43 -27.74 7.29
C PRO A 279 -2.13 -28.18 6.60
N ILE A 280 -1.14 -27.29 6.54
CA ILE A 280 0.17 -27.56 5.92
C ILE A 280 1.27 -27.36 6.96
N LYS A 281 2.12 -28.38 7.14
CA LYS A 281 3.31 -28.30 7.99
C LYS A 281 4.44 -27.57 7.26
N ILE A 282 4.95 -26.53 7.89
CA ILE A 282 6.03 -25.71 7.33
C ILE A 282 7.38 -26.06 7.95
N LYS A 283 8.43 -25.96 7.13
CA LYS A 283 9.80 -25.82 7.61
C LYS A 283 10.15 -24.33 7.59
N ASN A 284 10.53 -23.78 8.75
CA ASN A 284 10.77 -22.35 8.92
C ASN A 284 11.83 -21.80 7.96
N GLY A 285 11.60 -20.56 7.53
CA GLY A 285 12.48 -19.82 6.64
C GLY A 285 12.19 -20.04 5.16
N TYR A 286 12.62 -19.07 4.34
CA TYR A 286 12.48 -19.10 2.90
C TYR A 286 13.74 -18.50 2.26
N ASP A 287 14.21 -19.11 1.16
CA ASP A 287 15.36 -18.60 0.42
C ASP A 287 14.93 -17.61 -0.65
N PHE A 288 15.22 -16.32 -0.42
CA PHE A 288 14.99 -15.23 -1.37
C PHE A 288 16.21 -14.90 -2.21
N SER A 289 17.27 -15.73 -2.22
CA SER A 289 18.49 -15.42 -2.95
C SER A 289 18.23 -15.38 -4.46
N ILE A 290 18.25 -14.16 -5.02
CA ILE A 290 18.16 -13.90 -6.46
C ILE A 290 19.55 -13.98 -7.09
N PHE A 291 20.56 -13.47 -6.37
CA PHE A 291 21.95 -13.42 -6.83
C PHE A 291 22.64 -14.78 -6.69
N LYS A 292 23.07 -15.38 -7.80
CA LYS A 292 23.93 -16.57 -7.78
C LYS A 292 25.37 -16.16 -8.04
N LYS A 293 26.31 -16.68 -7.22
CA LYS A 293 27.76 -16.40 -7.29
C LYS A 293 28.41 -16.67 -8.67
N LYS A 294 27.71 -17.31 -9.62
CA LYS A 294 28.19 -17.70 -10.95
C LYS A 294 27.91 -16.67 -12.07
N GLU A 295 27.39 -15.48 -11.79
CA GLU A 295 26.91 -14.55 -12.84
C GLU A 295 27.98 -13.80 -13.64
N PHE A 296 29.25 -13.80 -13.22
CA PHE A 296 30.34 -13.04 -13.86
C PHE A 296 31.44 -13.92 -14.45
N GLN A 297 31.07 -14.98 -15.17
CA GLN A 297 32.05 -15.90 -15.77
C GLN A 297 32.74 -15.37 -17.03
N ILE A 298 32.11 -14.42 -17.73
CA ILE A 298 32.68 -13.81 -18.93
C ILE A 298 33.56 -12.64 -18.50
N GLN A 299 34.87 -12.72 -18.79
CA GLN A 299 35.82 -11.64 -18.45
C GLN A 299 35.57 -10.36 -19.26
N HIS A 300 35.14 -10.49 -20.53
CA HIS A 300 34.92 -9.37 -21.43
C HIS A 300 33.57 -9.47 -22.17
N PRO A 301 32.44 -9.27 -21.49
CA PRO A 301 31.13 -9.41 -22.11
C PRO A 301 30.85 -8.27 -23.09
N TYR A 302 30.05 -8.59 -24.11
CA TYR A 302 29.48 -7.62 -25.06
C TYR A 302 28.50 -6.68 -24.35
N ALA A 303 27.64 -7.26 -23.50
CA ALA A 303 26.68 -6.52 -22.68
C ALA A 303 26.34 -7.28 -21.39
N TYR A 304 25.77 -6.53 -20.44
CA TYR A 304 25.05 -7.09 -19.30
C TYR A 304 23.54 -6.87 -19.49
N LEU A 305 22.74 -7.91 -19.24
CA LEU A 305 21.29 -7.88 -19.33
C LEU A 305 20.67 -8.04 -17.94
N CYS A 306 19.65 -7.24 -17.63
CA CYS A 306 18.85 -7.35 -16.42
C CYS A 306 17.38 -7.33 -16.80
N LYS A 307 16.63 -8.38 -16.46
CA LYS A 307 15.18 -8.41 -16.69
C LYS A 307 14.51 -7.36 -15.79
N TRP A 308 13.43 -6.77 -16.28
CA TRP A 308 12.64 -5.77 -15.57
C TRP A 308 11.35 -6.39 -15.05
N GLY A 309 11.05 -6.20 -13.77
CA GLY A 309 9.79 -6.69 -13.18
C GLY A 309 9.53 -6.30 -11.73
N ALA A 310 10.47 -5.59 -11.08
CA ALA A 310 10.32 -5.13 -9.70
C ALA A 310 10.92 -3.73 -9.47
N MET A 311 10.50 -3.09 -8.38
CA MET A 311 11.00 -1.78 -7.97
C MET A 311 12.53 -1.77 -7.73
N ALA A 312 13.10 -2.90 -7.28
CA ALA A 312 14.53 -3.07 -7.12
C ALA A 312 15.31 -2.92 -8.45
N ASP A 313 14.69 -3.24 -9.59
CA ASP A 313 15.30 -3.04 -10.92
C ASP A 313 15.35 -1.55 -11.28
N ALA A 314 14.34 -0.78 -10.86
CA ALA A 314 14.31 0.69 -11.00
C ALA A 314 15.39 1.36 -10.15
N GLN A 315 15.56 0.92 -8.91
CA GLN A 315 16.66 1.38 -8.03
C GLN A 315 18.04 1.07 -8.62
N PHE A 316 18.21 -0.11 -9.22
CA PHE A 316 19.46 -0.48 -9.89
C PHE A 316 19.71 0.39 -11.12
N LEU A 317 18.70 0.63 -11.95
CA LEU A 317 18.78 1.55 -13.09
C LEU A 317 19.17 2.97 -12.64
N ALA A 318 18.51 3.48 -11.60
CA ALA A 318 18.84 4.75 -10.96
C ALA A 318 20.32 4.81 -10.53
N ALA A 319 20.82 3.75 -9.88
CA ALA A 319 22.21 3.69 -9.43
C ALA A 319 23.22 3.66 -10.60
N LEU A 320 22.92 2.96 -11.69
CA LEU A 320 23.72 2.98 -12.92
C LEU A 320 23.79 4.40 -13.50
N GLN A 321 22.64 5.06 -13.64
CA GLN A 321 22.54 6.38 -14.24
C GLN A 321 23.21 7.47 -13.39
N LYS A 322 23.08 7.41 -12.05
CA LYS A 322 23.83 8.26 -11.10
C LYS A 322 25.35 8.16 -11.31
N GLN A 323 25.84 7.02 -11.78
CA GLN A 323 27.26 6.80 -12.08
C GLN A 323 27.62 7.12 -13.54
N ASN A 324 26.71 7.76 -14.29
CA ASN A 324 26.85 8.08 -15.71
C ASN A 324 27.08 6.85 -16.60
N ILE A 325 26.59 5.68 -16.19
CA ILE A 325 26.60 4.48 -17.05
C ILE A 325 25.44 4.58 -18.04
N LYS A 326 25.73 4.39 -19.32
CA LYS A 326 24.75 4.41 -20.40
C LYS A 326 24.00 3.09 -20.43
N VAL A 327 22.68 3.18 -20.48
CA VAL A 327 21.77 2.03 -20.38
C VAL A 327 20.75 2.12 -21.50
N ARG A 328 20.45 0.98 -22.12
CA ARG A 328 19.37 0.84 -23.09
C ARG A 328 18.25 -0.03 -22.53
N VAL A 329 17.07 0.06 -23.13
CA VAL A 329 15.92 -0.79 -22.82
C VAL A 329 15.43 -1.47 -24.09
N ALA A 330 15.15 -2.77 -24.01
CA ALA A 330 14.53 -3.50 -25.10
C ALA A 330 13.03 -3.18 -25.16
N SER A 331 12.51 -2.75 -26.30
CA SER A 331 11.08 -2.50 -26.50
C SER A 331 10.32 -3.70 -27.06
N ALA A 332 10.98 -4.84 -27.25
CA ALA A 332 10.39 -6.09 -27.74
C ALA A 332 11.11 -7.31 -27.13
N LEU A 333 10.43 -8.46 -27.19
CA LEU A 333 10.99 -9.75 -26.81
C LEU A 333 12.15 -10.14 -27.75
N PHE A 334 13.21 -10.72 -27.20
CA PHE A 334 14.26 -11.38 -27.96
C PHE A 334 14.81 -12.61 -27.22
N THR A 335 15.50 -13.48 -27.94
CA THR A 335 16.23 -14.63 -27.39
C THR A 335 17.70 -14.49 -27.75
N LEU A 336 18.58 -14.73 -26.79
CA LEU A 336 20.02 -14.62 -26.97
C LEU A 336 20.72 -15.65 -26.07
N GLU A 337 21.65 -16.40 -26.65
CA GLU A 337 22.43 -17.44 -25.96
C GLU A 337 21.53 -18.46 -25.22
N GLY A 338 20.40 -18.82 -25.84
CA GLY A 338 19.44 -19.81 -25.32
C GLY A 338 18.49 -19.30 -24.23
N ALA A 339 18.52 -18.00 -23.89
CA ALA A 339 17.63 -17.39 -22.90
C ALA A 339 16.71 -16.33 -23.52
N SER A 340 15.47 -16.26 -23.04
CA SER A 340 14.48 -15.28 -23.50
C SER A 340 14.41 -14.05 -22.57
N TYR A 341 14.27 -12.88 -23.19
CA TYR A 341 14.27 -11.56 -22.56
C TYR A 341 13.03 -10.77 -23.01
N PRO A 342 12.10 -10.42 -22.10
CA PRO A 342 10.91 -9.66 -22.44
C PRO A 342 11.22 -8.18 -22.71
N ALA A 343 10.24 -7.49 -23.29
CA ALA A 343 10.25 -6.03 -23.36
C ALA A 343 10.40 -5.43 -21.95
N GLY A 344 11.17 -4.35 -21.83
CA GLY A 344 11.61 -3.78 -20.56
C GLY A 344 13.01 -4.22 -20.12
N THR A 345 13.57 -5.28 -20.70
CA THR A 345 14.92 -5.76 -20.32
C THR A 345 15.94 -4.62 -20.45
N ILE A 346 16.64 -4.35 -19.35
CA ILE A 346 17.75 -3.41 -19.27
C ILE A 346 18.95 -4.03 -19.97
N VAL A 347 19.55 -3.27 -20.89
CA VAL A 347 20.71 -3.67 -21.70
C VAL A 347 21.84 -2.67 -21.45
N ILE A 348 22.93 -3.13 -20.85
CA ILE A 348 24.10 -2.31 -20.53
C ILE A 348 25.24 -2.73 -21.47
N THR A 349 25.36 -2.06 -22.61
CA THR A 349 26.34 -2.43 -23.63
C THR A 349 27.72 -1.87 -23.29
N ARG A 350 28.77 -2.63 -23.64
CA ARG A 350 30.14 -2.11 -23.62
C ARG A 350 30.32 -0.99 -24.63
N ALA A 351 29.67 -1.07 -25.79
CA ALA A 351 29.82 -0.11 -26.87
C ALA A 351 29.44 1.34 -26.47
N ASP A 352 28.32 1.51 -25.75
CA ASP A 352 27.87 2.82 -25.25
C ASP A 352 28.73 3.33 -24.10
N ASN A 353 29.47 2.43 -23.43
CA ASN A 353 30.30 2.72 -22.26
C ASN A 353 31.81 2.58 -22.54
N ARG A 354 32.24 2.48 -23.81
CA ARG A 354 33.61 2.13 -24.22
C ARG A 354 34.72 3.04 -23.72
N LYS A 355 34.39 4.28 -23.33
CA LYS A 355 35.34 5.27 -22.79
C LYS A 355 35.65 5.03 -21.30
N ARG A 356 34.93 4.12 -20.63
CA ARG A 356 35.13 3.80 -19.21
C ARG A 356 36.05 2.61 -19.04
N THR A 357 37.16 2.81 -18.34
CA THR A 357 38.08 1.73 -17.97
C THR A 357 37.57 0.87 -16.81
N ASP A 358 36.63 1.38 -16.02
CA ASP A 358 36.07 0.73 -14.84
C ASP A 358 34.71 0.06 -15.07
N PHE A 359 34.25 -0.04 -16.33
CA PHE A 359 32.90 -0.42 -16.71
C PHE A 359 32.42 -1.71 -16.01
N ASP A 360 33.12 -2.82 -16.19
CA ASP A 360 32.73 -4.12 -15.64
C ASP A 360 32.72 -4.10 -14.12
N LYS A 361 33.80 -3.59 -13.51
CA LYS A 361 33.92 -3.45 -12.05
C LYS A 361 32.74 -2.67 -11.48
N LYS A 362 32.34 -1.57 -12.13
CA LYS A 362 31.27 -0.70 -11.64
C LYS A 362 29.91 -1.35 -11.79
N VAL A 363 29.56 -1.88 -12.96
CA VAL A 363 28.28 -2.56 -13.20
C VAL A 363 28.10 -3.74 -12.23
N GLN A 364 29.13 -4.57 -12.08
CA GLN A 364 29.09 -5.72 -11.16
C GLN A 364 28.96 -5.29 -9.70
N SER A 365 29.68 -4.23 -9.28
CA SER A 365 29.59 -3.71 -7.91
C SER A 365 28.19 -3.18 -7.58
N LEU A 366 27.55 -2.49 -8.53
CA LEU A 366 26.20 -1.97 -8.38
C LEU A 366 25.17 -3.10 -8.38
N ALA A 367 25.31 -4.09 -9.27
CA ALA A 367 24.43 -5.25 -9.28
C ALA A 367 24.50 -6.01 -7.95
N LYS A 368 25.70 -6.20 -7.39
CA LYS A 368 25.87 -6.81 -6.06
C LYS A 368 25.22 -5.97 -4.96
N ALA A 369 25.43 -4.65 -4.96
CA ALA A 369 24.85 -3.75 -3.96
C ALA A 369 23.31 -3.76 -3.99
N HIS A 370 22.72 -3.87 -5.17
CA HIS A 370 21.27 -3.92 -5.37
C HIS A 370 20.71 -5.36 -5.48
N GLN A 371 21.52 -6.38 -5.20
CA GLN A 371 21.14 -7.80 -5.29
C GLN A 371 20.45 -8.16 -6.62
N ARG A 372 20.95 -7.63 -7.75
CA ARG A 372 20.41 -7.88 -9.10
C ARG A 372 21.18 -8.98 -9.80
N ALA A 373 20.43 -9.90 -10.42
CA ALA A 373 20.99 -10.92 -11.27
C ALA A 373 21.32 -10.36 -12.65
N LEU A 374 22.60 -10.39 -13.04
CA LEU A 374 23.00 -9.96 -14.38
C LEU A 374 23.33 -11.15 -15.26
N ILE A 375 22.81 -11.14 -16.49
CA ILE A 375 23.25 -12.07 -17.52
C ILE A 375 24.32 -11.39 -18.36
N SER A 376 25.52 -11.94 -18.32
CA SER A 376 26.60 -11.52 -19.21
C SER A 376 26.45 -12.24 -20.54
N VAL A 377 26.53 -11.52 -21.67
CA VAL A 377 26.47 -12.11 -23.02
C VAL A 377 27.72 -11.78 -23.82
N THR A 378 28.11 -12.67 -24.72
CA THR A 378 29.31 -12.56 -25.55
C THR A 378 29.04 -11.93 -26.92
N SER A 379 27.79 -11.93 -27.38
CA SER A 379 27.40 -11.39 -28.68
C SER A 379 26.18 -10.47 -28.58
N GLY A 380 26.04 -9.57 -29.56
CA GLY A 380 24.82 -8.80 -29.79
C GLY A 380 23.86 -9.42 -30.81
N PHE A 381 24.26 -10.55 -31.41
CA PHE A 381 23.51 -11.26 -32.44
C PHE A 381 22.50 -12.23 -31.79
N SER A 382 21.22 -11.93 -31.92
CA SER A 382 20.13 -12.68 -31.29
C SER A 382 19.87 -14.02 -31.97
N ASP A 383 19.44 -15.02 -31.19
CA ASP A 383 18.96 -16.30 -31.72
C ASP A 383 17.60 -16.11 -32.41
N SER A 384 16.77 -15.21 -31.88
CA SER A 384 15.50 -14.78 -32.47
C SER A 384 15.05 -13.43 -31.91
N GLY A 385 14.25 -12.70 -32.70
CA GLY A 385 13.69 -11.41 -32.31
C GLY A 385 14.56 -10.24 -32.79
N ILE A 386 15.07 -9.44 -31.85
CA ILE A 386 15.85 -8.23 -32.13
C ILE A 386 17.29 -8.37 -31.66
N ASP A 387 18.23 -7.92 -32.48
CA ASP A 387 19.64 -7.81 -32.09
C ASP A 387 19.85 -6.65 -31.11
N LEU A 388 20.90 -6.74 -30.29
CA LEU A 388 21.21 -5.73 -29.27
C LEU A 388 21.60 -4.36 -29.86
N GLY A 389 21.93 -4.31 -31.17
CA GLY A 389 22.17 -3.08 -31.91
C GLY A 389 20.93 -2.47 -32.60
N SER A 390 19.76 -3.11 -32.50
CA SER A 390 18.53 -2.67 -33.15
C SER A 390 18.02 -1.32 -32.60
N GLU A 391 17.28 -0.57 -33.43
CA GLU A 391 16.53 0.62 -33.01
C GLU A 391 15.51 0.34 -31.89
N LYS A 392 15.08 -0.93 -31.75
CA LYS A 392 14.20 -1.39 -30.68
C LYS A 392 14.93 -1.56 -29.34
N ILE A 393 16.24 -1.33 -29.30
CA ILE A 393 17.05 -1.27 -28.08
C ILE A 393 17.38 0.21 -27.81
N LYS A 394 16.43 0.90 -27.16
CA LYS A 394 16.43 2.36 -27.02
C LYS A 394 17.36 2.82 -25.91
N LEU A 395 18.23 3.79 -26.21
CA LEU A 395 19.05 4.44 -25.19
C LEU A 395 18.16 5.25 -24.24
N LEU A 396 18.31 5.04 -22.94
CA LEU A 396 17.57 5.77 -21.92
C LEU A 396 18.28 7.08 -21.59
N ASN A 397 17.50 8.17 -21.61
CA ASN A 397 17.92 9.44 -21.07
C ASN A 397 17.88 9.40 -19.54
N HIS A 398 18.79 10.13 -18.90
CA HIS A 398 18.81 10.29 -17.45
C HIS A 398 17.67 11.23 -17.03
N PRO A 399 16.69 10.79 -16.21
CA PRO A 399 15.62 11.67 -15.77
C PRO A 399 16.14 12.85 -14.94
N LYS A 400 15.83 14.08 -15.34
CA LYS A 400 16.00 15.26 -14.50
C LYS A 400 14.61 15.73 -14.13
N VAL A 401 14.25 15.54 -12.86
CA VAL A 401 12.87 15.59 -12.39
C VAL A 401 12.65 16.88 -11.61
N ALA A 402 11.64 17.65 -12.01
CA ALA A 402 11.09 18.77 -11.25
C ALA A 402 9.74 18.36 -10.65
N VAL A 403 9.50 18.69 -9.37
CA VAL A 403 8.21 18.48 -8.69
C VAL A 403 7.67 19.81 -8.20
N LEU A 404 6.39 20.09 -8.46
CA LEU A 404 5.72 21.26 -7.89
C LEU A 404 5.27 21.01 -6.44
N SER A 405 5.47 22.03 -5.59
CA SER A 405 5.01 22.07 -4.20
C SER A 405 4.54 23.48 -3.84
N GLY A 406 4.06 23.67 -2.60
CA GLY A 406 3.62 24.98 -2.09
C GLY A 406 2.14 25.00 -1.71
N GLU A 407 1.59 26.19 -1.51
CA GLU A 407 0.26 26.41 -0.92
C GLU A 407 -0.89 25.82 -1.73
N LYS A 408 -0.72 25.71 -3.05
CA LYS A 408 -1.74 25.15 -3.96
C LYS A 408 -1.69 23.63 -4.06
N THR A 409 -0.66 23.00 -3.52
CA THR A 409 -0.45 21.55 -3.63
C THR A 409 -1.05 20.83 -2.43
N ASN A 410 -1.70 19.70 -2.67
CA ASN A 410 -2.16 18.80 -1.62
C ASN A 410 -0.92 18.19 -0.92
N PRO A 411 -0.78 18.38 0.41
CA PRO A 411 0.43 17.96 1.13
C PRO A 411 0.63 16.45 1.11
N SER A 412 -0.45 15.64 1.14
CA SER A 412 -0.36 14.18 1.09
C SER A 412 0.11 13.70 -0.28
N SER A 413 -0.41 14.28 -1.36
CA SER A 413 0.02 13.92 -2.73
C SER A 413 1.47 14.33 -3.00
N PHE A 414 1.88 15.53 -2.58
CA PHE A 414 3.28 15.94 -2.66
C PHE A 414 4.19 15.05 -1.80
N GLY A 415 3.79 14.78 -0.56
CA GLY A 415 4.52 13.91 0.35
C GLY A 415 4.73 12.51 -0.22
N PHE A 416 3.71 11.93 -0.86
CA PHE A 416 3.82 10.65 -1.57
C PHE A 416 4.86 10.71 -2.70
N VAL A 417 4.80 11.72 -3.58
CA VAL A 417 5.77 11.87 -4.68
C VAL A 417 7.19 12.00 -4.13
N TRP A 418 7.36 12.87 -3.12
CA TRP A 418 8.66 13.11 -2.52
C TRP A 418 9.23 11.84 -1.87
N TYR A 419 8.42 11.15 -1.07
CA TYR A 419 8.78 9.88 -0.44
C TYR A 419 9.15 8.81 -1.48
N TYR A 420 8.36 8.66 -2.53
CA TYR A 420 8.63 7.70 -3.60
C TYR A 420 10.00 7.95 -4.25
N PHE A 421 10.35 9.21 -4.54
CA PHE A 421 11.64 9.52 -5.16
C PHE A 421 12.82 9.29 -4.20
N GLU A 422 12.74 9.79 -2.97
CA GLU A 422 13.86 9.72 -2.02
C GLU A 422 14.03 8.35 -1.38
N HIS A 423 12.95 7.72 -0.94
CA HIS A 423 12.97 6.46 -0.21
C HIS A 423 12.83 5.25 -1.13
N ASP A 424 11.76 5.20 -1.94
CA ASP A 424 11.46 3.99 -2.72
C ASP A 424 12.37 3.83 -3.93
N LEU A 425 12.59 4.91 -4.69
CA LEU A 425 13.40 4.89 -5.91
C LEU A 425 14.88 5.21 -5.63
N ASN A 426 15.16 5.91 -4.53
CA ASN A 426 16.46 6.48 -4.22
C ASN A 426 17.01 7.28 -5.42
N TYR A 427 16.27 8.31 -5.82
CA TYR A 427 16.55 9.13 -6.99
C TYR A 427 16.31 10.63 -6.71
N PRO A 428 17.22 11.52 -7.12
CA PRO A 428 17.10 12.94 -6.78
C PRO A 428 15.95 13.61 -7.54
N VAL A 429 15.35 14.60 -6.88
CA VAL A 429 14.28 15.42 -7.44
C VAL A 429 14.43 16.86 -6.98
N ASP A 430 14.19 17.81 -7.88
CA ASP A 430 14.21 19.23 -7.56
C ASP A 430 12.80 19.73 -7.26
N ILE A 431 12.61 20.28 -6.06
CA ILE A 431 11.31 20.67 -5.55
C ILE A 431 11.12 22.18 -5.71
N PHE A 432 10.07 22.56 -6.43
CA PHE A 432 9.75 23.95 -6.74
C PHE A 432 8.50 24.39 -5.99
N ARG A 433 8.68 25.30 -5.03
CA ARG A 433 7.59 25.92 -4.24
C ARG A 433 6.88 27.09 -4.95
N LYS A 434 7.41 27.50 -6.10
CA LYS A 434 6.95 28.65 -6.88
C LYS A 434 6.19 28.18 -8.13
N GLU A 435 5.50 29.14 -8.75
CA GLU A 435 4.82 28.96 -10.02
C GLU A 435 5.76 28.45 -11.13
N VAL A 436 5.19 27.69 -12.07
CA VAL A 436 5.92 27.07 -13.19
C VAL A 436 6.63 28.10 -14.05
N SER A 437 6.09 29.33 -14.09
CA SER A 437 6.71 30.49 -14.73
C SER A 437 8.19 30.68 -14.34
N HIS A 438 8.58 30.36 -13.11
CA HIS A 438 9.92 30.55 -12.56
C HIS A 438 10.90 29.40 -12.78
N ILE A 439 10.43 28.27 -13.34
CA ILE A 439 11.25 27.07 -13.57
C ILE A 439 11.82 27.11 -14.99
N ASP A 440 13.14 27.01 -15.19
CA ASP A 440 13.67 26.76 -16.54
C ASP A 440 13.44 25.28 -16.89
N LEU A 441 12.33 25.00 -17.59
CA LEU A 441 11.98 23.62 -17.94
C LEU A 441 13.01 22.95 -18.88
N ASN A 442 13.91 23.70 -19.54
CA ASN A 442 14.94 23.09 -20.38
C ASN A 442 16.02 22.35 -19.56
N ASP A 443 16.16 22.66 -18.28
CA ASP A 443 17.05 21.94 -17.37
C ASP A 443 16.48 20.57 -16.97
N TYR A 444 15.20 20.32 -17.24
CA TYR A 444 14.44 19.15 -16.81
C TYR A 444 13.84 18.39 -18.01
N ASN A 445 13.66 17.09 -17.85
CA ASN A 445 12.95 16.25 -18.84
C ASN A 445 11.73 15.55 -18.25
N VAL A 446 11.50 15.67 -16.94
CA VAL A 446 10.27 15.24 -16.27
C VAL A 446 9.76 16.36 -15.37
N LEU A 447 8.46 16.65 -15.45
CA LEU A 447 7.75 17.56 -14.56
C LEU A 447 6.60 16.79 -13.93
N VAL A 448 6.63 16.68 -12.60
CA VAL A 448 5.56 16.06 -11.80
C VAL A 448 4.75 17.15 -11.11
N ILE A 449 3.45 17.11 -11.30
CA ILE A 449 2.49 18.01 -10.67
C ILE A 449 1.60 17.15 -9.76
N PRO A 450 1.84 17.17 -8.43
CA PRO A 450 0.99 16.47 -7.48
C PRO A 450 -0.43 17.05 -7.47
N GLU A 451 -1.36 16.40 -6.78
CA GLU A 451 -2.72 16.92 -6.61
C GLU A 451 -2.73 18.32 -6.01
N GLY A 452 -3.71 19.14 -6.36
CA GLY A 452 -3.77 20.51 -5.88
C GLY A 452 -4.81 21.37 -6.58
N ARG A 453 -4.96 22.59 -6.07
CA ARG A 453 -5.82 23.64 -6.64
C ARG A 453 -4.95 24.63 -7.41
N PHE A 454 -4.50 24.20 -8.58
CA PHE A 454 -3.74 25.04 -9.49
C PHE A 454 -4.67 25.95 -10.31
N TYR A 455 -4.10 27.03 -10.82
CA TYR A 455 -4.74 27.96 -11.75
C TYR A 455 -3.65 28.50 -12.65
N PHE A 456 -3.19 27.69 -13.60
CA PHE A 456 -2.14 28.12 -14.50
C PHE A 456 -2.64 29.23 -15.41
N SER A 457 -1.80 30.22 -15.66
CA SER A 457 -2.03 31.20 -16.70
C SER A 457 -1.94 30.55 -18.09
N PHE A 458 -2.45 31.23 -19.12
CA PHE A 458 -2.26 30.79 -20.52
C PHE A 458 -0.77 30.59 -20.83
N ASN A 459 0.09 31.52 -20.41
CA ASN A 459 1.53 31.46 -20.67
C ASN A 459 2.20 30.26 -20.00
N GLU A 460 1.80 29.89 -18.78
CA GLU A 460 2.33 28.69 -18.12
C GLU A 460 1.91 27.41 -18.82
N ARG A 461 0.63 27.32 -19.24
CA ARG A 461 0.16 26.18 -20.04
C ARG A 461 0.90 26.08 -21.37
N GLU A 462 1.08 27.18 -22.10
CA GLU A 462 1.84 27.20 -23.35
C GLU A 462 3.31 26.81 -23.15
N LYS A 463 3.93 27.28 -22.06
CA LYS A 463 5.29 26.91 -21.68
C LYS A 463 5.42 25.40 -21.46
N ILE A 464 4.53 24.80 -20.66
CA ILE A 464 4.50 23.35 -20.42
C ILE A 464 4.23 22.61 -21.75
N LYS A 465 3.24 23.04 -22.53
CA LYS A 465 2.89 22.43 -23.81
C LYS A 465 4.05 22.44 -24.80
N SER A 466 4.74 23.58 -24.94
CA SER A 466 5.92 23.70 -25.80
C SER A 466 7.05 22.81 -25.32
N TRP A 467 7.25 22.65 -24.02
CA TRP A 467 8.28 21.77 -23.46
C TRP A 467 7.95 20.29 -23.69
N VAL A 468 6.70 19.87 -23.49
CA VAL A 468 6.24 18.49 -23.81
C VAL A 468 6.45 18.18 -25.29
N ARG A 469 6.11 19.10 -26.20
CA ARG A 469 6.33 18.94 -27.66
C ARG A 469 7.81 18.77 -28.03
N LYS A 470 8.74 19.25 -27.20
CA LYS A 470 10.19 19.06 -27.37
C LYS A 470 10.72 17.75 -26.76
N GLY A 471 9.83 16.90 -26.22
CA GLY A 471 10.17 15.61 -25.63
C GLY A 471 10.20 15.58 -24.10
N GLY A 472 9.70 16.62 -23.43
CA GLY A 472 9.49 16.59 -21.98
C GLY A 472 8.34 15.68 -21.57
N THR A 473 8.44 15.05 -20.40
CA THR A 473 7.41 14.17 -19.83
C THR A 473 6.65 14.85 -18.70
N LEU A 474 5.37 15.16 -18.92
CA LEU A 474 4.47 15.70 -17.90
C LEU A 474 3.74 14.56 -17.17
N ILE A 475 3.79 14.56 -15.84
CA ILE A 475 3.04 13.65 -14.97
C ILE A 475 2.15 14.49 -14.05
N ALA A 476 0.84 14.55 -14.34
CA ALA A 476 -0.14 15.26 -13.53
C ALA A 476 -0.99 14.27 -12.71
N LEU A 477 -1.01 14.45 -11.39
CA LEU A 477 -1.71 13.56 -10.47
C LEU A 477 -3.09 14.10 -10.09
N GLY A 478 -4.08 13.21 -10.07
CA GLY A 478 -5.45 13.49 -9.60
C GLY A 478 -6.01 14.82 -10.08
N SER A 479 -6.37 15.69 -9.13
CA SER A 479 -6.96 17.01 -9.40
C SER A 479 -6.13 17.95 -10.31
N ALA A 480 -4.80 17.77 -10.41
CA ALA A 480 -3.96 18.57 -11.30
C ALA A 480 -4.28 18.38 -12.79
N ASN A 481 -4.90 17.25 -13.16
CA ASN A 481 -5.35 16.99 -14.52
C ASN A 481 -6.37 18.03 -15.03
N ARG A 482 -7.05 18.74 -14.14
CA ARG A 482 -8.01 19.81 -14.49
C ARG A 482 -7.37 20.96 -15.25
N GLU A 483 -6.07 21.21 -15.06
CA GLU A 483 -5.34 22.28 -15.77
C GLU A 483 -5.09 21.96 -17.25
N PHE A 484 -5.15 20.68 -17.63
CA PHE A 484 -4.86 20.22 -18.98
C PHE A 484 -6.10 19.65 -19.68
N ALA A 485 -7.16 19.34 -18.93
CA ALA A 485 -8.40 18.85 -19.49
C ALA A 485 -9.08 19.92 -20.35
N ASP A 486 -9.59 19.48 -21.51
CA ASP A 486 -10.25 20.31 -22.52
C ASP A 486 -9.35 21.42 -23.12
N GLN A 487 -8.02 21.34 -22.90
CA GLN A 487 -7.06 22.29 -23.45
C GLN A 487 -6.51 21.80 -24.80
N GLU A 488 -6.32 22.73 -25.73
CA GLU A 488 -5.74 22.42 -27.04
C GLU A 488 -4.31 21.85 -26.91
N GLY A 489 -4.06 20.71 -27.56
CA GLY A 489 -2.78 20.02 -27.52
C GLY A 489 -2.67 18.92 -26.46
N PHE A 490 -3.70 18.73 -25.63
CA PHE A 490 -3.81 17.60 -24.72
C PHE A 490 -5.01 16.71 -25.12
N ALA A 491 -4.78 15.41 -25.25
CA ALA A 491 -5.84 14.44 -25.52
C ALA A 491 -6.57 14.04 -24.22
N LEU A 492 -6.91 15.02 -23.39
CA LEU A 492 -7.56 14.85 -22.10
C LEU A 492 -8.86 15.64 -22.09
N GLN A 493 -9.99 14.98 -21.84
CA GLN A 493 -11.31 15.60 -21.83
C GLN A 493 -12.01 15.34 -20.52
N LYS A 494 -12.80 16.31 -20.05
CA LYS A 494 -13.72 16.05 -18.94
C LYS A 494 -14.84 15.16 -19.43
N LYS A 495 -15.18 14.14 -18.64
CA LYS A 495 -16.41 13.39 -18.83
C LYS A 495 -17.58 14.38 -18.67
N LYS A 496 -18.38 14.55 -19.73
CA LYS A 496 -19.62 15.33 -19.66
C LYS A 496 -20.56 14.63 -18.68
N ALA A 497 -21.24 15.39 -17.83
CA ALA A 497 -22.29 14.82 -17.01
C ALA A 497 -23.36 14.24 -17.94
N ASP A 498 -23.74 12.98 -17.75
CA ASP A 498 -24.85 12.38 -18.49
C ASP A 498 -26.14 13.09 -18.05
N GLU A 499 -26.69 13.96 -18.90
CA GLU A 499 -28.00 14.62 -18.68
C GLU A 499 -29.14 13.60 -18.45
N LYS A 500 -28.94 12.32 -18.78
CA LYS A 500 -29.93 11.26 -18.56
C LYS A 500 -30.16 10.89 -17.10
N ASN A 501 -29.25 11.21 -16.18
CA ASN A 501 -29.46 10.95 -14.74
C ASN A 501 -30.20 12.08 -14.00
N SER A 502 -30.51 13.20 -14.66
CA SER A 502 -31.32 14.27 -14.04
C SER A 502 -32.84 14.00 -14.09
N LYS A 503 -33.25 12.81 -14.54
CA LYS A 503 -34.63 12.30 -14.47
C LYS A 503 -34.76 11.10 -13.54
N LYS A 504 -33.97 11.01 -12.46
CA LYS A 504 -34.48 10.30 -11.28
C LYS A 504 -35.66 11.16 -10.80
N GLU A 505 -36.88 10.65 -10.93
CA GLU A 505 -38.03 11.18 -10.21
C GLU A 505 -37.55 11.54 -8.79
N GLU A 506 -37.91 12.74 -8.31
CA GLU A 506 -37.75 13.12 -6.91
C GLU A 506 -38.59 12.15 -6.07
N GLN A 507 -38.12 10.91 -5.90
CA GLN A 507 -38.54 10.10 -4.80
C GLN A 507 -38.01 10.83 -3.58
N LEU A 508 -38.94 11.44 -2.85
CA LEU A 508 -38.74 11.90 -1.49
C LEU A 508 -38.25 10.69 -0.69
N SER A 509 -36.95 10.44 -0.72
CA SER A 509 -36.33 9.46 0.15
C SER A 509 -36.48 10.00 1.58
N PRO A 510 -36.89 9.14 2.53
CA PRO A 510 -36.86 9.50 3.93
C PRO A 510 -35.47 10.09 4.29
N TYR A 511 -35.45 11.21 5.00
CA TYR A 511 -34.21 11.97 5.27
C TYR A 511 -33.13 11.10 5.96
N ASP A 512 -33.54 10.14 6.79
CA ASP A 512 -32.69 9.16 7.47
C ASP A 512 -32.03 8.14 6.52
N THR A 513 -32.51 8.00 5.28
CA THR A 513 -31.91 7.13 4.25
C THR A 513 -30.91 7.87 3.35
N HIS A 514 -30.85 9.20 3.40
CA HIS A 514 -30.02 10.02 2.50
C HIS A 514 -28.52 9.68 2.59
N GLN A 515 -28.02 9.39 3.79
CA GLN A 515 -26.62 8.99 3.98
C GLN A 515 -26.32 7.67 3.26
N ARG A 516 -27.24 6.69 3.31
CA ARG A 516 -27.11 5.40 2.61
C ARG A 516 -27.15 5.59 1.09
N THR A 517 -28.09 6.38 0.58
CA THR A 517 -28.21 6.67 -0.86
C THR A 517 -26.99 7.39 -1.42
N THR A 518 -26.34 8.26 -0.63
CA THR A 518 -25.11 8.95 -1.06
C THR A 518 -23.91 8.00 -1.16
N LEU A 519 -23.93 6.89 -0.40
CA LEU A 519 -22.87 5.88 -0.39
C LEU A 519 -23.05 4.78 -1.46
N GLU A 520 -24.21 4.68 -2.11
CA GLU A 520 -24.38 3.81 -3.29
C GLU A 520 -23.39 4.16 -4.41
N ASP A 521 -22.98 5.43 -4.49
CA ASP A 521 -21.98 5.93 -5.45
C ASP A 521 -20.53 5.84 -4.93
N ALA A 522 -20.32 5.36 -3.70
CA ALA A 522 -19.00 5.20 -3.10
C ALA A 522 -18.50 3.75 -3.23
N ASN A 523 -17.29 3.57 -3.77
CA ASN A 523 -16.61 2.28 -3.79
C ASN A 523 -15.38 2.35 -2.86
N PRO A 524 -15.52 1.96 -1.58
CA PRO A 524 -14.47 2.11 -0.58
C PRO A 524 -13.28 1.17 -0.85
N GLY A 525 -13.47 0.05 -1.54
CA GLY A 525 -12.36 -0.82 -1.94
C GLY A 525 -12.78 -1.89 -2.94
N ALA A 526 -12.07 -1.99 -4.04
CA ALA A 526 -12.27 -3.04 -5.03
C ALA A 526 -10.94 -3.43 -5.68
N ILE A 527 -10.81 -4.73 -5.98
CA ILE A 527 -9.70 -5.29 -6.75
C ILE A 527 -10.25 -5.68 -8.10
N PHE A 528 -9.66 -5.13 -9.16
CA PHE A 528 -10.08 -5.41 -10.54
C PHE A 528 -8.99 -6.17 -11.27
N LYS A 529 -9.39 -7.26 -11.93
CA LYS A 529 -8.55 -7.91 -12.92
C LYS A 529 -8.49 -7.04 -14.18
N VAL A 530 -7.28 -6.66 -14.60
CA VAL A 530 -7.07 -5.82 -15.79
C VAL A 530 -6.22 -6.54 -16.82
N ARG A 531 -6.45 -6.23 -18.10
CA ARG A 531 -5.62 -6.71 -19.20
C ARG A 531 -4.65 -5.62 -19.62
N MET A 532 -3.36 -5.93 -19.55
CA MET A 532 -2.27 -5.00 -19.87
C MET A 532 -1.76 -5.21 -21.30
N ASP A 533 -1.48 -4.11 -22.00
CA ASP A 533 -0.70 -4.14 -23.24
C ASP A 533 0.79 -4.18 -22.90
N THR A 534 1.34 -5.39 -22.77
CA THR A 534 2.75 -5.62 -22.41
C THR A 534 3.76 -5.16 -23.47
N THR A 535 3.29 -4.65 -24.63
CA THR A 535 4.14 -4.01 -25.64
C THR A 535 4.35 -2.52 -25.36
N HIS A 536 3.50 -1.91 -24.53
CA HIS A 536 3.61 -0.51 -24.13
C HIS A 536 4.60 -0.34 -22.96
N PRO A 537 5.48 0.70 -22.96
CA PRO A 537 6.49 0.89 -21.92
C PRO A 537 5.96 0.96 -20.48
N LEU A 538 4.72 1.43 -20.29
CA LEU A 538 4.06 1.48 -18.97
C LEU A 538 3.76 0.10 -18.38
N ALA A 539 3.72 -0.94 -19.21
CA ALA A 539 3.41 -2.32 -18.81
C ALA A 539 4.61 -3.26 -18.91
N TYR A 540 5.82 -2.73 -19.15
CA TYR A 540 7.03 -3.54 -19.16
C TYR A 540 7.24 -4.24 -17.83
N GLY A 541 7.59 -5.53 -17.89
CA GLY A 541 7.75 -6.39 -16.72
C GLY A 541 6.45 -6.83 -16.04
N MET A 542 5.28 -6.42 -16.57
CA MET A 542 3.98 -6.88 -16.08
C MET A 542 3.49 -8.10 -16.86
N ALA A 543 2.64 -8.90 -16.23
CA ALA A 543 1.91 -9.96 -16.89
C ALA A 543 0.79 -9.37 -17.77
N LYS A 544 0.31 -10.17 -18.73
CA LYS A 544 -0.80 -9.78 -19.63
C LYS A 544 -2.11 -9.55 -18.87
N GLU A 545 -2.29 -10.28 -17.77
CA GLU A 545 -3.38 -10.09 -16.82
C GLU A 545 -2.74 -9.72 -15.48
N TYR A 546 -3.27 -8.68 -14.85
CA TYR A 546 -2.83 -8.19 -13.55
C TYR A 546 -4.02 -8.12 -12.60
#